data_AF-A0A5C6FMW5-F1
#
_entry.id   AF-A0A5C6FMW5-F1
#
_cell.length_a   1.000
_cell.length_b   1.000
_cell.length_c   1.000
_cell.angle_alpha   90.00
_cell.angle_beta   90.00
_cell.angle_gamma   90.00
#
_symmetry.space_group_name_H-M   'P 1'
#
loop_
_entity.id
_entity.type
_entity.pdbx_description
1 polymer ?
#
loop_
_entity_poly.entity_id
_entity_poly.type
_entity_poly.pdbx_seq_one_letter_code
_entity_poly.pdbx_strand_id
1 'polypeptide(L)'
;MAIGPLQNLNGLNCGDLYSVYAAIARADHGHRLIAMFGDEKPPRGHWPLRLLSVDAFTRRWDSADSVPGGRDAFVRGLSRRAAVYGIDVNAVIARKRTAA
;
A
#
# COMPACT_ATOMS: atom_id res chain seq x y z
N MET A 1 17.37 10.32 -1.38
CA MET A 1 16.62 9.29 -0.63
C MET A 1 16.84 7.96 -1.35
N ALA A 2 17.58 7.02 -0.77
CA ALA A 2 17.79 5.71 -1.39
C ALA A 2 16.51 4.90 -1.26
N ILE A 3 15.99 4.36 -2.36
CA ILE A 3 14.87 3.42 -2.32
C ILE A 3 15.41 2.14 -1.68
N GLY A 4 14.75 1.65 -0.62
CA GLY A 4 15.13 0.37 0.01
C GLY A 4 15.06 -0.81 -0.97
N PRO A 5 15.55 -2.00 -0.59
CA PRO A 5 15.51 -3.16 -1.47
C PRO A 5 14.07 -3.49 -1.88
N LEU A 6 13.87 -3.76 -3.16
CA LEU A 6 12.56 -4.17 -3.68
C LEU A 6 12.22 -5.56 -3.16
N GLN A 7 11.09 -5.67 -2.46
CA GLN A 7 10.57 -6.94 -1.98
C GLN A 7 9.75 -7.61 -3.08
N ASN A 8 9.94 -8.90 -3.28
CA ASN A 8 9.19 -9.66 -4.27
C ASN A 8 7.75 -9.89 -3.78
N LEU A 9 6.76 -9.41 -4.54
CA LEU A 9 5.33 -9.61 -4.24
C LEU A 9 4.68 -10.63 -5.18
N ASN A 10 5.45 -11.26 -6.08
CA ASN A 10 4.93 -12.28 -6.96
C ASN A 10 4.45 -13.48 -6.14
N GLY A 11 3.29 -14.03 -6.48
CA GLY A 11 2.68 -15.16 -5.75
C GLY A 11 1.83 -14.76 -4.54
N LEU A 12 1.77 -13.48 -4.18
CA LEU A 12 0.81 -13.01 -3.18
C LEU A 12 -0.61 -12.99 -3.75
N ASN A 13 -1.59 -13.42 -2.94
CA ASN A 13 -3.00 -13.31 -3.29
C ASN A 13 -3.48 -11.85 -3.22
N CYS A 14 -4.62 -11.54 -3.85
CA CYS A 14 -5.20 -10.20 -3.88
C CYS A 14 -5.38 -9.59 -2.48
N GLY A 15 -5.80 -10.39 -1.51
CA GLY A 15 -6.00 -9.92 -0.14
C GLY A 15 -4.69 -9.51 0.54
N ASP A 16 -3.59 -10.21 0.28
CA ASP A 16 -2.26 -9.86 0.83
C ASP A 16 -1.73 -8.60 0.15
N LEU A 17 -1.91 -8.48 -1.17
CA LEU A 17 -1.60 -7.27 -1.92
C LEU A 17 -2.41 -6.06 -1.43
N TYR A 18 -3.68 -6.25 -1.06
CA TYR A 18 -4.51 -5.21 -0.46
C TYR A 18 -3.95 -4.76 0.90
N SER A 19 -3.48 -5.68 1.75
CA SER A 19 -2.86 -5.32 3.03
C SER A 19 -1.59 -4.50 2.84
N VAL A 20 -0.76 -4.84 1.85
CA VAL A 20 0.43 -4.05 1.47
C VAL A 20 0.02 -2.66 0.97
N TYR A 21 -0.97 -2.57 0.09
CA TYR A 21 -1.54 -1.30 -0.37
C TYR A 21 -2.03 -0.43 0.79
N ALA A 22 -2.79 -1.01 1.73
CA ALA A 22 -3.33 -0.29 2.87
C ALA A 22 -2.21 0.20 3.80
N ALA A 23 -1.13 -0.57 3.98
CA ALA A 23 0.04 -0.15 4.75
C ALA A 23 0.75 1.03 4.09
N ILE A 24 0.98 0.97 2.77
CA ILE A 24 1.56 2.07 1.98
C ILE A 24 0.72 3.34 2.10
N ALA A 25 -0.60 3.24 1.91
CA ALA A 25 -1.49 4.39 1.93
C ALA A 25 -1.56 5.06 3.32
N ARG A 26 -1.46 4.28 4.41
CA ARG A 26 -1.34 4.81 5.77
C ARG A 26 -0.04 5.55 6.00
N ALA A 27 1.09 4.99 5.56
CA ALA A 27 2.39 5.64 5.68
C ALA A 27 2.45 6.94 4.87
N ASP A 28 2.00 6.92 3.62
CA ASP A 28 1.91 8.11 2.77
C ASP A 28 1.05 9.20 3.43
N HIS A 29 -0.13 8.85 3.93
CA HIS A 29 -0.98 9.82 4.62
C HIS A 29 -0.31 10.36 5.89
N GLY A 30 0.33 9.53 6.69
CA GLY A 30 1.10 9.97 7.86
C GLY A 30 2.19 10.97 7.50
N HIS A 31 2.96 10.71 6.43
CA HIS A 31 3.96 11.66 5.94
C HIS A 31 3.34 12.97 5.46
N ARG A 32 2.18 12.95 4.80
CA ARG A 32 1.48 14.17 4.39
C ARG A 32 0.98 14.99 5.59
N LEU A 33 0.49 14.32 6.63
CA LEU A 33 0.09 15.01 7.86
C LEU A 33 1.29 15.70 8.51
N ILE A 34 2.42 14.99 8.66
CA ILE A 34 3.65 15.57 9.22
C ILE A 34 4.16 16.72 8.34
N ALA A 35 4.12 16.57 7.02
CA ALA A 35 4.57 17.63 6.11
C ALA A 35 3.70 18.89 6.17
N MET A 36 2.39 18.74 6.41
CA MET A 36 1.44 19.84 6.41
C MET A 36 1.27 20.49 7.80
N PHE A 37 1.37 19.69 8.87
CA PHE A 37 1.05 20.12 10.24
C PHE A 37 2.22 19.95 11.22
N GLY A 38 3.34 19.37 10.80
CA GLY A 38 4.45 19.05 11.70
C GLY A 38 4.01 18.08 12.80
N ASP A 39 4.28 18.46 14.04
CA ASP A 39 3.87 17.71 15.24
C ASP A 39 2.46 18.10 15.73
N GLU A 40 1.81 19.08 15.10
CA GLU A 40 0.47 19.49 15.47
C GLU A 40 -0.59 18.52 14.94
N LYS A 41 -1.70 18.40 15.67
CA LYS A 41 -2.84 17.61 15.22
C LYS A 41 -3.54 18.32 14.05
N PRO A 42 -3.99 17.58 13.02
CA PRO A 42 -4.76 18.18 11.94
C PRO A 42 -6.01 18.89 12.48
N PRO A 43 -6.38 20.05 11.91
CA PRO A 43 -7.53 20.82 12.39
C PRO A 43 -8.82 20.02 12.24
N ARG A 44 -9.81 20.37 13.06
CA ARG A 44 -11.13 19.73 13.00
C ARG A 44 -11.74 19.93 11.61
N GLY A 45 -12.16 18.83 10.99
CA GLY A 45 -12.68 18.83 9.62
C GLY A 45 -11.63 18.51 8.55
N HIS A 46 -10.36 18.28 8.92
CA HIS A 46 -9.38 17.74 7.97
C HIS A 46 -9.85 16.38 7.42
N TRP A 47 -9.61 16.17 6.14
CA TRP A 47 -10.11 14.99 5.44
C TRP A 47 -9.41 13.71 5.93
N PRO A 48 -10.15 12.71 6.42
CA PRO A 48 -9.54 11.48 6.92
C PRO A 48 -8.96 10.65 5.78
N LEU A 49 -8.00 9.78 6.10
CA LEU A 49 -7.55 8.73 5.19
C LEU A 49 -8.74 7.90 4.69
N ARG A 50 -8.90 7.82 3.37
CA ARG A 50 -9.86 6.93 2.72
C ARG A 50 -9.11 5.95 1.84
N LEU A 51 -9.11 4.68 2.28
CA LEU A 51 -8.60 3.59 1.47
C LEU A 51 -9.63 3.23 0.38
N LEU A 52 -9.16 2.65 -0.73
CA LEU A 52 -10.04 1.90 -1.61
C LEU A 52 -10.73 0.79 -0.80
N SER A 53 -12.00 0.52 -1.10
CA SER A 53 -12.62 -0.72 -0.61
C SER A 53 -11.89 -1.93 -1.18
N VAL A 54 -11.99 -3.06 -0.50
CA VAL A 54 -11.44 -4.33 -0.99
C VAL A 54 -11.97 -4.63 -2.39
N ASP A 55 -13.27 -4.47 -2.63
CA ASP A 55 -13.87 -4.71 -3.96
C ASP A 55 -13.34 -3.76 -5.05
N ALA A 56 -13.12 -2.49 -4.72
CA ALA A 56 -12.54 -1.54 -5.66
C ALA A 56 -11.07 -1.88 -5.97
N PHE A 57 -10.32 -2.33 -4.96
CA PHE A 57 -8.96 -2.81 -5.16
C PHE A 57 -8.91 -4.10 -5.99
N THR A 58 -9.77 -5.08 -5.69
CA THR A 58 -9.90 -6.33 -6.42
C THR A 58 -10.24 -6.08 -7.88
N ARG A 59 -11.21 -5.20 -8.17
CA ARG A 59 -11.50 -4.82 -9.58
C ARG A 59 -10.30 -4.22 -10.30
N ARG A 60 -9.48 -3.41 -9.62
CA ARG A 60 -8.24 -2.87 -10.21
C ARG A 60 -7.19 -3.96 -10.42
N TRP A 61 -7.04 -4.85 -9.45
CA TRP A 61 -6.19 -6.02 -9.55
C TRP A 61 -6.60 -6.82 -10.79
N ASP A 62 -7.86 -7.25 -10.89
CA ASP A 62 -8.38 -8.07 -12.00
C ASP A 62 -8.30 -7.37 -13.35
N SER A 63 -8.54 -6.07 -13.41
CA SER A 63 -8.38 -5.30 -14.65
C SER A 63 -6.93 -5.31 -15.17
N ALA A 64 -5.94 -5.58 -14.32
CA ALA A 64 -4.55 -5.65 -14.74
C ALA A 64 -4.25 -6.85 -15.66
N ASP A 65 -5.11 -7.88 -15.69
CA ASP A 65 -4.99 -8.98 -16.66
C ASP A 65 -5.37 -8.56 -18.09
N SER A 66 -6.15 -7.49 -18.25
CA SER A 66 -6.58 -7.03 -19.57
C SER A 66 -5.44 -6.40 -20.40
N VAL A 67 -4.29 -6.16 -19.76
CA VAL A 67 -3.10 -5.58 -20.40
C VAL A 67 -1.94 -6.60 -20.32
N PRO A 68 -1.24 -6.89 -21.43
CA PRO A 68 -0.07 -7.75 -21.42
C PRO A 68 0.96 -7.29 -20.38
N GLY A 69 1.30 -8.16 -19.42
CA GLY A 69 2.25 -7.86 -18.33
C GLY A 69 1.71 -6.90 -17.25
N GLY A 70 0.41 -6.59 -17.25
CA GLY A 70 -0.20 -5.64 -16.33
C GLY A 70 -0.12 -6.07 -14.87
N ARG A 71 -0.31 -7.36 -14.57
CA ARG A 71 -0.14 -7.93 -13.21
C ARG A 71 1.27 -7.68 -12.67
N ASP A 72 2.29 -7.97 -13.45
CA ASP A 72 3.68 -7.77 -13.04
C ASP A 72 3.99 -6.29 -12.86
N ALA A 73 3.48 -5.43 -13.74
CA ALA A 73 3.62 -3.99 -13.61
C ALA A 73 2.95 -3.46 -12.33
N PHE A 74 1.76 -3.97 -12.00
CA PHE A 74 1.04 -3.64 -10.78
C PHE A 74 1.83 -4.03 -9.54
N VAL A 75 2.30 -5.29 -9.49
CA VAL A 75 3.13 -5.84 -8.41
C VAL A 75 4.43 -5.04 -8.25
N ARG A 76 5.16 -4.80 -9.34
CA ARG A 76 6.39 -3.99 -9.30
C ARG A 76 6.12 -2.58 -8.79
N GLY A 77 5.03 -1.95 -9.21
CA GLY A 77 4.63 -0.63 -8.74
C GLY A 77 4.29 -0.62 -7.24
N LEU A 78 3.66 -1.67 -6.74
CA LEU A 78 3.38 -1.83 -5.31
C LEU A 78 4.66 -2.06 -4.51
N SER A 79 5.57 -2.91 -5.00
CA SER A 79 6.88 -3.18 -4.39
C SER A 79 7.74 -1.92 -4.28
N ARG A 80 7.82 -1.12 -5.35
CA ARG A 80 8.53 0.17 -5.32
C ARG A 80 7.96 1.12 -4.28
N ARG A 81 6.63 1.24 -4.20
CA ARG A 81 5.99 2.10 -3.20
C ARG A 81 6.22 1.59 -1.77
N ALA A 82 6.15 0.27 -1.55
CA ALA A 82 6.50 -0.32 -0.26
C ALA A 82 7.93 0.07 0.16
N ALA A 83 8.89 -0.02 -0.76
CA ALA A 83 10.28 0.36 -0.50
C ALA A 83 10.45 1.86 -0.23
N VAL A 84 9.74 2.75 -0.93
CA VAL A 84 9.76 4.20 -0.69
C VAL A 84 9.28 4.55 0.71
N TYR A 85 8.24 3.89 1.20
CA TYR A 85 7.66 4.15 2.52
C TYR A 85 8.20 3.21 3.62
N GLY A 86 9.27 2.45 3.35
CA GLY A 86 9.90 1.56 4.34
C GLY A 86 8.98 0.45 4.86
N ILE A 87 8.01 -0.01 4.05
CA ILE A 87 7.04 -1.04 4.45
C ILE A 87 7.69 -2.42 4.36
N ASP A 88 7.78 -3.13 5.49
CA ASP A 88 8.09 -4.56 5.54
C ASP A 88 6.85 -5.38 5.14
N VAL A 89 6.88 -5.96 3.95
CA VAL A 89 5.78 -6.73 3.38
C VAL A 89 5.53 -8.01 4.17
N ASN A 90 6.59 -8.70 4.57
CA ASN A 90 6.48 -9.96 5.30
C ASN A 90 5.83 -9.73 6.66
N ALA A 91 6.23 -8.66 7.35
CA ALA A 91 5.61 -8.27 8.61
C ALA A 91 4.14 -7.89 8.43
N VAL A 92 3.77 -7.17 7.35
CA VAL A 92 2.38 -6.82 7.04
C VAL A 92 1.53 -8.08 6.84
N ILE A 93 2.02 -9.05 6.06
CA ILE A 93 1.30 -10.30 5.78
C ILE A 93 1.19 -11.16 7.04
N ALA A 94 2.27 -11.28 7.81
CA ALA A 94 2.28 -12.03 9.07
C ALA A 94 1.22 -11.48 10.04
N ARG A 95 1.18 -10.16 10.24
CA ARG A 95 0.19 -9.49 11.11
C ARG A 95 -1.25 -9.75 10.66
N LYS A 96 -1.51 -9.70 9.35
CA LYS A 96 -2.83 -10.00 8.79
C LYS A 96 -3.28 -11.43 9.14
N ARG A 97 -2.37 -12.41 9.03
CA ARG A 97 -2.65 -13.81 9.33
C ARG A 97 -2.95 -14.06 10.81
N THR A 98 -2.33 -13.30 11.71
CA THR A 98 -2.59 -13.41 13.16
C THR A 98 -3.89 -12.72 13.58
N ALA A 99 -4.37 -11.76 12.80
CA ALA A 99 -5.60 -11.02 13.07
C ALA A 99 -6.87 -11.65 12.45
N ALA A 100 -6.71 -12.72 11.67
CA ALA A 100 -7.78 -13.49 11.03
C ALA A 100 -8.09 -14.75 11.86
#